data_AF-A0A2M9ZK12-F1
#
_entry.id   AF-A0A2M9ZK12-F1
#
_cell.length_a   1.000
_cell.length_b   1.000
_cell.length_c   1.000
_cell.angle_alpha   90.00
_cell.angle_beta   90.00
_cell.angle_gamma   90.00
#
_symmetry.space_group_name_H-M   'P 1'
#
loop_
_entity.id
_entity.type
_entity.pdbx_description
1 polymer ?
#
loop_
_entity_poly.entity_id
_entity_poly.type
_entity_poly.pdbx_seq_one_letter_code
_entity_poly.pdbx_strand_id
1 'polypeptide(L)'
;MKLEKTKILCFAAFVLSCCIFPFPLFAVDAFGSGTDAGFQEAFFLTSNPLFGNYLNYSSYDSFRKIKYTTDFLEEQQDPKAIQMERERIQTRRSMLTWHQGLGMLTWTFWLAANLSGENALRHLKREYEPFANYLLLSNPNQNALAYSLLIHASPWDSETPGSIHKSLAYTAFGLYLTTATMAIFAPTRPLEREPGLTTIFTHRAMILIHLPAMLSLPFIGMDIAKEGPSAAHRMQAVGWAGWGALSVAIAVFYF
;
A
#
# COMPACT_ATOMS: atom_id res chain seq x y z
N MET A 1 -1.28 -28.77 -18.84
CA MET A 1 -2.67 -28.82 -18.31
C MET A 1 -2.82 -28.76 -16.79
N LYS A 2 -1.78 -29.00 -15.95
CA LYS A 2 -1.90 -28.87 -14.47
C LYS A 2 -1.75 -27.44 -13.93
N LEU A 3 -1.11 -26.52 -14.67
CA LEU A 3 -0.80 -25.15 -14.21
C LEU A 3 -2.00 -24.17 -14.30
N GLU A 4 -2.97 -24.44 -15.18
CA GLU A 4 -4.19 -23.63 -15.31
C GLU A 4 -5.17 -23.87 -14.17
N LYS A 5 -5.28 -25.11 -13.68
CA LYS A 5 -6.23 -25.45 -12.61
C LYS A 5 -5.90 -24.74 -11.30
N THR A 6 -4.62 -24.51 -11.00
CA THR A 6 -4.19 -23.80 -9.78
C THR A 6 -4.50 -22.30 -9.85
N LYS A 7 -4.37 -21.68 -11.04
CA LYS A 7 -4.72 -20.27 -11.24
C LYS A 7 -6.23 -20.04 -11.15
N ILE A 8 -7.03 -20.96 -11.69
CA ILE A 8 -8.49 -20.94 -11.60
C ILE A 8 -8.95 -21.14 -10.15
N LEU A 9 -8.28 -22.00 -9.36
CA LEU A 9 -8.62 -22.21 -7.95
C LEU A 9 -8.32 -20.98 -7.08
N CYS A 10 -7.17 -20.32 -7.30
CA CYS A 10 -6.84 -19.08 -6.57
C CYS A 10 -7.75 -17.91 -6.96
N PHE A 11 -8.14 -17.82 -8.24
CA PHE A 11 -9.09 -16.81 -8.71
C PHE A 11 -10.50 -17.06 -8.17
N ALA A 12 -10.95 -18.33 -8.15
CA ALA A 12 -12.25 -18.69 -7.57
C ALA A 12 -12.30 -18.44 -6.05
N ALA A 13 -11.22 -18.72 -5.31
CA ALA A 13 -11.14 -18.41 -3.89
C ALA A 13 -11.14 -16.90 -3.60
N PHE A 14 -10.55 -16.09 -4.48
CA PHE A 14 -10.56 -14.63 -4.39
C PHE A 14 -11.94 -14.04 -4.71
N VAL A 15 -12.59 -14.49 -5.80
CA VAL A 15 -13.95 -14.06 -6.17
C VAL A 15 -14.98 -14.49 -5.13
N LEU A 16 -14.86 -15.69 -4.56
CA LEU A 16 -15.75 -16.16 -3.51
C LEU A 16 -15.57 -15.37 -2.21
N SER A 17 -14.36 -14.90 -1.90
CA SER A 17 -14.11 -13.98 -0.78
C SER A 17 -14.73 -12.60 -1.01
N CYS A 18 -14.70 -12.10 -2.25
CA CYS A 18 -15.34 -10.82 -2.62
C CYS A 18 -16.87 -10.89 -2.69
N CYS A 19 -17.46 -12.06 -2.89
CA CYS A 19 -18.93 -12.23 -2.93
C CYS A 19 -19.57 -12.53 -1.56
N ILE A 20 -18.79 -12.92 -0.55
CA ILE A 20 -19.31 -13.24 0.80
C ILE A 20 -19.34 -12.02 1.73
N PHE A 21 -18.62 -10.94 1.41
CA PHE A 21 -18.75 -9.64 2.08
C PHE A 21 -19.51 -8.66 1.19
N PRO A 22 -20.84 -8.49 1.35
CA PRO A 22 -21.48 -7.30 0.81
C PRO A 22 -20.86 -6.11 1.53
N PHE A 23 -20.13 -5.27 0.80
CA PHE A 23 -19.79 -3.92 1.25
C PHE A 23 -21.09 -3.20 1.62
N PRO A 24 -21.33 -2.82 2.88
CA PRO A 24 -22.36 -1.84 3.15
C PRO A 24 -21.78 -0.48 2.74
N LEU A 25 -22.26 0.02 1.61
CA LEU A 25 -22.33 1.45 1.33
C LEU A 25 -23.00 2.14 2.53
N PHE A 26 -22.27 3.08 3.13
CA PHE A 26 -22.75 4.19 3.97
C PHE A 26 -23.86 3.94 5.00
N ALA A 27 -23.47 3.99 6.27
CA ALA A 27 -24.25 4.68 7.31
C ALA A 27 -23.25 5.41 8.23
N VAL A 28 -22.98 6.68 7.91
CA VAL A 28 -22.27 7.61 8.79
C VAL A 28 -23.35 8.33 9.60
N ASP A 29 -23.73 7.74 10.74
CA ASP A 29 -24.50 8.42 11.77
C ASP A 29 -23.65 8.46 13.04
N ALA A 30 -22.89 9.54 13.21
CA ALA A 30 -22.43 10.05 14.50
C ALA A 30 -21.67 11.38 14.31
N PHE A 31 -22.39 12.41 13.88
CA PHE A 31 -21.99 13.79 14.17
C PHE A 31 -22.44 14.09 15.60
N GLY A 32 -21.50 13.99 16.55
CA GLY A 32 -21.67 14.43 17.93
C GLY A 32 -20.74 15.60 18.18
N SER A 33 -21.33 16.79 18.34
CA SER A 33 -20.67 18.05 18.67
C SER A 33 -19.80 17.94 19.92
N GLY A 34 -18.57 18.45 19.84
CA GLY A 34 -17.71 18.69 20.99
C GLY A 34 -16.62 19.66 20.60
N THR A 35 -16.83 20.92 20.96
CA THR A 35 -15.95 22.06 20.75
C THR A 35 -14.74 22.03 21.69
N ASP A 36 -13.67 22.67 21.21
CA ASP A 36 -12.64 23.40 21.94
C ASP A 36 -11.44 22.71 22.62
N ALA A 37 -10.32 23.42 22.42
CA ALA A 37 -9.14 23.59 23.26
C ALA A 37 -7.92 22.67 23.01
N GLY A 38 -6.82 23.31 22.59
CA GLY A 38 -5.47 22.75 22.76
C GLY A 38 -4.46 23.04 21.65
N PHE A 39 -4.53 24.19 20.97
CA PHE A 39 -3.44 24.65 20.11
C PHE A 39 -2.29 25.14 21.02
N GLN A 40 -1.06 24.71 20.69
CA GLN A 40 0.23 25.30 21.08
C GLN A 40 0.99 24.66 22.26
N GLU A 41 2.32 24.53 22.03
CA GLU A 41 3.41 24.15 22.94
C GLU A 41 3.80 22.66 23.07
N ALA A 42 4.44 22.13 22.01
CA ALA A 42 5.55 21.16 22.15
C ALA A 42 6.43 21.15 20.88
N PHE A 43 6.84 22.33 20.41
CA PHE A 43 7.79 22.47 19.31
C PHE A 43 9.19 22.65 19.90
N PHE A 44 10.18 21.95 19.33
CA PHE A 44 11.60 21.94 19.67
C PHE A 44 12.01 21.03 20.84
N LEU A 45 12.32 19.76 20.50
CA LEU A 45 13.57 19.09 20.92
C LEU A 45 13.80 17.84 20.03
N THR A 46 14.71 18.01 19.08
CA THR A 46 15.53 16.96 18.44
C THR A 46 14.86 15.62 18.11
N SER A 47 14.23 15.51 16.94
CA SER A 47 14.09 14.22 16.24
C SER A 47 14.22 14.45 14.75
N ASN A 48 15.10 13.67 14.10
CA ASN A 48 15.19 13.62 12.65
C ASN A 48 13.78 13.43 12.08
N PRO A 49 13.31 14.26 11.13
CA PRO A 49 11.94 14.17 10.60
C PRO A 49 11.66 12.85 9.87
N LEU A 50 12.70 12.07 9.55
CA LEU A 50 12.59 10.74 8.94
C LEU A 50 12.30 9.63 9.97
N PHE A 51 12.51 9.89 11.26
CA PHE A 51 12.27 8.95 12.34
C PHE A 51 11.30 9.57 13.35
N GLY A 52 10.05 9.12 13.36
CA GLY A 52 9.06 9.58 14.34
C GLY A 52 9.59 9.43 15.77
N ASN A 53 9.31 10.42 16.63
CA ASN A 53 9.75 10.37 18.02
C ASN A 53 8.87 9.42 18.83
N TYR A 54 9.23 8.13 18.85
CA TYR A 54 8.47 7.10 19.56
C TYR A 54 8.54 7.19 21.09
N LEU A 55 9.25 8.17 21.65
CA LEU A 55 9.21 8.47 23.09
C LEU A 55 7.80 8.88 23.54
N ASN A 56 7.00 9.48 22.65
CA ASN A 56 5.60 9.86 22.95
C ASN A 56 4.59 8.73 22.66
N TYR A 57 4.93 7.78 21.78
CA TYR A 57 4.11 6.58 21.50
C TYR A 57 4.32 5.44 22.51
N SER A 58 5.46 5.49 23.17
CA SER A 58 5.67 4.79 24.41
C SER A 58 5.05 5.66 25.49
N SER A 59 3.73 5.56 25.67
CA SER A 59 2.98 6.04 26.83
C SER A 59 3.91 6.28 28.03
N TYR A 60 4.42 7.50 28.18
CA TYR A 60 5.38 7.77 29.25
C TYR A 60 4.68 7.57 30.61
N ASP A 61 3.35 7.69 30.60
CA ASP A 61 2.44 7.41 31.70
C ASP A 61 2.15 5.91 31.92
N SER A 62 2.12 5.09 30.85
CA SER A 62 2.08 3.61 30.96
C SER A 62 3.41 3.07 31.45
N PHE A 63 4.55 3.62 31.03
CA PHE A 63 5.84 3.24 31.58
C PHE A 63 5.98 3.70 33.03
N ARG A 64 5.36 4.82 33.43
CA ARG A 64 5.32 5.23 34.84
C ARG A 64 4.36 4.36 35.65
N LYS A 65 3.16 4.04 35.15
CA LYS A 65 2.25 3.07 35.79
C LYS A 65 2.85 1.67 35.86
N ILE A 66 3.51 1.21 34.80
CA ILE A 66 4.29 -0.03 34.79
C ILE A 66 5.39 0.11 35.82
N LYS A 67 6.19 1.18 35.86
CA LYS A 67 7.27 1.38 36.85
C LYS A 67 6.76 1.38 38.30
N TYR A 68 5.64 2.05 38.59
CA TYR A 68 5.03 2.02 39.93
C TYR A 68 4.34 0.68 40.26
N THR A 69 3.89 -0.08 39.27
CA THR A 69 3.31 -1.44 39.49
C THR A 69 4.38 -2.53 39.47
N THR A 70 5.50 -2.31 38.77
CA THR A 70 6.66 -3.22 38.69
C THR A 70 7.60 -3.02 39.86
N ASP A 71 7.79 -1.81 40.39
CA ASP A 71 8.53 -1.62 41.65
C ASP A 71 7.82 -2.30 42.84
N PHE A 72 6.51 -2.58 42.74
CA PHE A 72 5.72 -3.33 43.75
C PHE A 72 5.55 -4.83 43.42
N LEU A 73 5.88 -5.27 42.20
CA LEU A 73 5.80 -6.68 41.73
C LEU A 73 7.18 -7.30 41.42
N GLU A 74 8.25 -6.50 41.37
CA GLU A 74 9.64 -6.92 41.18
C GLU A 74 10.12 -7.83 42.32
N GLU A 75 9.48 -7.79 43.48
CA GLU A 75 9.79 -8.67 44.61
C GLU A 75 9.31 -10.12 44.40
N GLN A 76 8.51 -10.40 43.36
CA GLN A 76 8.01 -11.76 43.05
C GLN A 76 8.15 -12.23 41.60
N GLN A 77 8.69 -11.43 40.67
CA GLN A 77 8.83 -11.87 39.27
C GLN A 77 10.14 -12.59 39.01
N ASP A 78 10.05 -13.80 38.44
CA ASP A 78 11.18 -14.60 37.96
C ASP A 78 12.09 -13.75 37.04
N PRO A 79 13.39 -13.58 37.35
CA PRO A 79 14.32 -12.79 36.54
C PRO A 79 14.37 -13.23 35.07
N LYS A 80 14.08 -14.51 34.79
CA LYS A 80 13.98 -15.04 33.43
C LYS A 80 12.77 -14.47 32.67
N ALA A 81 11.63 -14.27 33.35
CA ALA A 81 10.44 -13.68 32.76
C ALA A 81 10.65 -12.20 32.41
N ILE A 82 11.35 -11.46 33.27
CA ILE A 82 11.73 -10.06 33.02
C ILE A 82 12.66 -9.95 31.81
N GLN A 83 13.63 -10.86 31.69
CA GLN A 83 14.53 -10.90 30.53
C GLN A 83 13.77 -11.18 29.22
N MET A 84 12.89 -12.19 29.20
CA MET A 84 12.07 -12.51 28.03
C MET A 84 11.16 -11.33 27.61
N GLU A 85 10.60 -10.59 28.58
CA GLU A 85 9.82 -9.39 28.32
C GLU A 85 10.65 -8.31 27.62
N ARG A 86 11.87 -8.04 28.12
CA ARG A 86 12.79 -7.06 27.52
C ARG A 86 13.16 -7.42 26.09
N GLU A 87 13.50 -8.69 25.85
CA GLU A 87 13.83 -9.21 24.51
C GLU A 87 12.64 -9.09 23.54
N ARG A 88 11.42 -9.38 24.01
CA ARG A 88 10.18 -9.21 23.22
C ARG A 88 9.95 -7.74 22.85
N ILE A 89 10.09 -6.82 23.80
CA ILE A 89 9.92 -5.38 23.57
C ILE A 89 10.98 -4.87 22.58
N GLN A 90 12.24 -5.28 22.74
CA GLN A 90 13.33 -4.90 21.84
C GLN A 90 13.09 -5.41 20.43
N THR A 91 12.68 -6.68 20.28
CA THR A 91 12.33 -7.28 18.98
C THR A 91 11.19 -6.51 18.32
N ARG A 92 10.13 -6.20 19.06
CA ARG A 92 9.00 -5.42 18.55
C ARG A 92 9.43 -4.02 18.08
N ARG A 93 10.23 -3.31 18.87
CA ARG A 93 10.73 -1.97 18.50
C ARG A 93 11.57 -2.04 17.23
N SER A 94 12.44 -3.03 17.13
CA SER A 94 13.25 -3.28 15.94
C SER A 94 12.38 -3.51 14.70
N MET A 95 11.41 -4.43 14.78
CA MET A 95 10.48 -4.72 13.68
C MET A 95 9.63 -3.50 13.29
N LEU A 96 9.22 -2.68 14.27
CA LEU A 96 8.47 -1.45 14.02
C LEU A 96 9.32 -0.42 13.27
N THR A 97 10.57 -0.21 13.70
CA THR A 97 11.52 0.68 13.02
C THR A 97 11.74 0.24 11.59
N TRP A 98 11.94 -1.06 11.35
CA TRP A 98 12.09 -1.61 10.01
C TRP A 98 10.82 -1.47 9.17
N HIS A 99 9.64 -1.73 9.75
CA HIS A 99 8.34 -1.56 9.09
C HIS A 99 8.14 -0.11 8.63
N GLN A 100 8.49 0.86 9.45
CA GLN A 100 8.34 2.28 9.09
C GLN A 100 9.36 2.71 8.04
N GLY A 101 10.62 2.29 8.17
CA GLY A 101 11.66 2.58 7.18
C GLY A 101 11.32 1.98 5.81
N LEU A 102 10.90 0.71 5.77
CA LEU A 102 10.47 0.05 4.54
C LEU A 102 9.13 0.60 4.02
N GLY A 103 8.24 1.07 4.90
CA GLY A 103 7.03 1.79 4.53
C GLY A 103 7.32 3.10 3.80
N MET A 104 8.29 3.89 4.27
CA MET A 104 8.74 5.12 3.61
C MET A 104 9.42 4.85 2.26
N LEU A 105 10.22 3.79 2.17
CA LEU A 105 10.79 3.37 0.89
C LEU A 105 9.69 2.93 -0.09
N THR A 106 8.73 2.14 0.38
CA THR A 106 7.56 1.73 -0.41
C THR A 106 6.80 2.94 -0.93
N TRP A 107 6.53 3.92 -0.07
CA TRP A 107 5.86 5.17 -0.44
C TRP A 107 6.62 5.92 -1.54
N THR A 108 7.95 6.00 -1.42
CA THR A 108 8.83 6.68 -2.40
C THR A 108 8.81 5.97 -3.76
N PHE A 109 9.02 4.65 -3.77
CA PHE A 109 9.01 3.87 -5.01
C PHE A 109 7.62 3.82 -5.66
N TRP A 110 6.55 3.79 -4.87
CA TRP A 110 5.18 3.85 -5.39
C TRP A 110 4.89 5.22 -6.02
N LEU A 111 5.31 6.32 -5.39
CA LEU A 111 5.22 7.65 -6.01
C LEU A 111 5.96 7.69 -7.36
N ALA A 112 7.20 7.22 -7.38
CA ALA A 112 8.00 7.16 -8.60
C ALA A 112 7.35 6.28 -9.68
N ALA A 113 6.77 5.14 -9.29
CA ALA A 113 6.03 4.27 -10.18
C ALA A 113 4.79 4.97 -10.76
N ASN A 114 4.01 5.69 -9.94
CA ASN A 114 2.86 6.46 -10.41
C ASN A 114 3.27 7.51 -11.43
N LEU A 115 4.29 8.34 -11.11
CA LEU A 115 4.82 9.37 -12.02
C LEU A 115 5.35 8.77 -13.34
N SER A 116 6.12 7.67 -13.24
CA SER A 116 6.58 6.95 -14.42
C SER A 116 5.42 6.35 -15.22
N GLY A 117 4.35 5.95 -14.54
CA GLY A 117 3.12 5.43 -15.16
C GLY A 117 2.38 6.51 -15.95
N GLU A 118 2.35 7.75 -15.48
CA GLU A 118 1.79 8.87 -16.25
C GLU A 118 2.58 9.12 -17.52
N ASN A 119 3.91 9.05 -17.44
CA ASN A 119 4.76 9.16 -18.61
C ASN A 119 4.54 7.99 -19.59
N ALA A 120 4.40 6.77 -19.07
CA ALA A 120 4.10 5.58 -19.88
C ALA A 120 2.75 5.70 -20.60
N LEU A 121 1.72 6.18 -19.92
CA LEU A 121 0.40 6.43 -20.48
C LEU A 121 0.44 7.42 -21.66
N ARG A 122 1.24 8.50 -21.56
CA ARG A 122 1.40 9.49 -22.63
C ARG A 122 2.10 8.94 -23.88
N HIS A 123 2.89 7.88 -23.73
CA HIS A 123 3.64 7.23 -24.81
C HIS A 123 3.03 5.89 -25.23
N LEU A 124 1.80 5.60 -24.79
CA LEU A 124 1.13 4.36 -25.11
C LEU A 124 0.74 4.35 -26.60
N LYS A 125 1.24 3.35 -27.32
CA LYS A 125 1.03 3.19 -28.77
C LYS A 125 0.73 1.74 -29.10
N ARG A 126 0.19 1.50 -30.28
CA ARG A 126 -0.03 0.15 -30.80
C ARG A 126 1.24 -0.35 -31.49
N GLU A 127 1.72 -1.52 -31.10
CA GLU A 127 2.96 -2.10 -31.61
C GLU A 127 2.99 -2.19 -33.15
N TYR A 128 1.87 -2.60 -33.76
CA TYR A 128 1.78 -2.80 -35.21
C TYR A 128 1.37 -1.54 -35.97
N GLU A 129 1.16 -0.41 -35.30
CA GLU A 129 0.69 0.83 -35.93
C GLU A 129 1.57 1.34 -37.08
N PRO A 130 2.92 1.38 -36.97
CA PRO A 130 3.76 1.81 -38.07
C PRO A 130 3.60 0.93 -39.32
N PHE A 131 3.53 -0.38 -39.12
CA PHE A 131 3.32 -1.35 -40.20
C PHE A 131 1.90 -1.27 -40.78
N ALA A 132 0.89 -1.11 -39.92
CA ALA A 132 -0.50 -0.91 -40.32
C ALA A 132 -0.64 0.30 -41.24
N ASN A 133 -0.05 1.42 -40.81
CA ASN A 133 -0.08 2.68 -41.54
C ASN A 133 0.64 2.54 -42.88
N TYR A 134 1.80 1.87 -42.92
CA TYR A 134 2.49 1.56 -44.17
C TYR A 134 1.62 0.73 -45.13
N LEU A 135 0.98 -0.33 -44.64
CA LEU A 135 0.09 -1.18 -45.43
C LEU A 135 -1.10 -0.38 -45.98
N LEU A 136 -1.74 0.45 -45.16
CA LEU A 136 -2.85 1.30 -45.58
C LEU A 136 -2.42 2.31 -46.64
N LEU A 137 -1.27 2.98 -46.46
CA LEU A 137 -0.75 3.96 -47.40
C LEU A 137 -0.35 3.36 -48.75
N SER A 138 0.09 2.10 -48.77
CA SER A 138 0.49 1.42 -50.02
C SER A 138 -0.67 1.18 -50.98
N ASN A 139 -1.88 0.88 -50.48
CA ASN A 139 -3.08 0.73 -51.30
C ASN A 139 -4.36 0.93 -50.44
N PRO A 140 -4.82 2.18 -50.28
CA PRO A 140 -5.88 2.52 -49.31
C PRO A 140 -7.19 1.76 -49.50
N ASN A 141 -7.60 1.57 -50.76
CA ASN A 141 -8.89 0.96 -51.09
C ASN A 141 -8.92 -0.55 -50.85
N GLN A 142 -7.78 -1.24 -51.07
CA GLN A 142 -7.70 -2.70 -50.92
C GLN A 142 -7.29 -3.12 -49.50
N ASN A 143 -6.52 -2.29 -48.80
CA ASN A 143 -5.90 -2.66 -47.53
C ASN A 143 -6.66 -2.20 -46.27
N ALA A 144 -7.78 -1.49 -46.41
CA ALA A 144 -8.55 -0.97 -45.28
C ALA A 144 -8.98 -2.06 -44.27
N LEU A 145 -9.41 -3.23 -44.77
CA LEU A 145 -9.80 -4.36 -43.92
C LEU A 145 -8.59 -4.97 -43.19
N ALA A 146 -7.48 -5.17 -43.91
CA ALA A 146 -6.25 -5.68 -43.32
C ALA A 146 -5.70 -4.73 -42.26
N TYR A 147 -5.73 -3.42 -42.52
CA TYR A 147 -5.39 -2.37 -41.55
C TYR A 147 -6.24 -2.49 -40.29
N SER A 148 -7.56 -2.56 -40.44
CA SER A 148 -8.48 -2.67 -39.30
C SER A 148 -8.19 -3.90 -38.45
N LEU A 149 -8.07 -5.07 -39.07
CA LEU A 149 -7.75 -6.32 -38.36
C LEU A 149 -6.41 -6.25 -37.63
N LEU A 150 -5.38 -5.71 -38.29
CA LEU A 150 -4.04 -5.62 -37.73
C LEU A 150 -3.99 -4.63 -36.55
N ILE A 151 -4.63 -3.46 -36.69
CA ILE A 151 -4.75 -2.51 -35.58
C ILE A 151 -5.53 -3.13 -34.43
N HIS A 152 -6.67 -3.76 -34.67
CA HIS A 152 -7.47 -4.41 -33.62
C HIS A 152 -6.75 -5.58 -32.92
N ALA A 153 -5.89 -6.32 -33.61
CA ALA A 153 -5.06 -7.37 -33.03
C ALA A 153 -3.79 -6.84 -32.36
N SER A 154 -3.39 -5.59 -32.63
CA SER A 154 -2.16 -5.01 -32.11
C SER A 154 -2.23 -4.80 -30.60
N PRO A 155 -1.27 -5.32 -29.83
CA PRO A 155 -1.17 -4.99 -28.42
C PRO A 155 -0.76 -3.52 -28.23
N TRP A 156 -1.08 -3.00 -27.05
CA TRP A 156 -0.62 -1.71 -26.58
C TRP A 156 0.66 -1.84 -25.78
N ASP A 157 1.63 -0.97 -26.06
CA ASP A 157 2.87 -0.87 -25.31
C ASP A 157 3.33 0.60 -25.22
N SER A 158 4.17 0.89 -24.23
CA SER A 158 4.78 2.21 -24.00
C SER A 158 6.32 2.15 -23.99
N GLU A 159 6.90 1.03 -24.44
CA GLU A 159 8.34 0.82 -24.60
C GLU A 159 9.14 1.14 -23.31
N THR A 160 10.12 2.05 -23.40
CA THR A 160 11.04 2.38 -22.31
C THR A 160 10.31 2.93 -21.08
N PRO A 161 9.44 3.96 -21.17
CA PRO A 161 8.60 4.40 -20.05
C PRO A 161 7.85 3.26 -19.34
N GLY A 162 7.29 2.31 -20.09
CA GLY A 162 6.56 1.17 -19.55
C GLY A 162 7.45 0.23 -18.74
N SER A 163 8.65 -0.06 -19.25
CA SER A 163 9.63 -0.90 -18.54
C SER A 163 10.12 -0.28 -17.23
N ILE A 164 10.38 1.04 -17.21
CA ILE A 164 10.77 1.77 -16.00
C ILE A 164 9.63 1.73 -14.98
N HIS A 165 8.41 2.03 -15.41
CA HIS A 165 7.22 1.95 -14.55
C HIS A 165 7.09 0.55 -13.93
N LYS A 166 7.19 -0.50 -14.74
CA LYS A 166 7.10 -1.90 -14.29
C LYS A 166 8.19 -2.25 -13.26
N SER A 167 9.43 -1.82 -13.49
CA SER A 167 10.51 -2.05 -12.53
C SER A 167 10.25 -1.35 -11.20
N LEU A 168 9.89 -0.05 -11.23
CA LEU A 168 9.59 0.71 -10.02
C LEU A 168 8.39 0.12 -9.27
N ALA A 169 7.34 -0.27 -9.99
CA ALA A 169 6.16 -0.89 -9.43
C ALA A 169 6.46 -2.23 -8.75
N TYR A 170 7.29 -3.10 -9.34
CA TYR A 170 7.68 -4.34 -8.70
C TYR A 170 8.57 -4.14 -7.49
N THR A 171 9.47 -3.15 -7.52
CA THR A 171 10.26 -2.78 -6.34
C THR A 171 9.35 -2.29 -5.21
N ALA A 172 8.41 -1.40 -5.51
CA ALA A 172 7.41 -0.92 -4.54
C ALA A 172 6.59 -2.09 -3.96
N PHE A 173 6.12 -3.00 -4.80
CA PHE A 173 5.36 -4.18 -4.38
C PHE A 173 6.17 -5.11 -3.47
N GLY A 174 7.44 -5.36 -3.81
CA GLY A 174 8.34 -6.17 -2.99
C GLY A 174 8.56 -5.57 -1.60
N LEU A 175 8.90 -4.27 -1.55
CA LEU A 175 9.06 -3.53 -0.29
C LEU A 175 7.77 -3.54 0.54
N TYR A 176 6.62 -3.36 -0.11
CA TYR A 176 5.30 -3.43 0.52
C TYR A 176 5.06 -4.80 1.16
N LEU A 177 5.32 -5.88 0.44
CA LEU A 177 5.13 -7.25 0.94
C LEU A 177 6.03 -7.54 2.14
N THR A 178 7.29 -7.09 2.11
CA THR A 178 8.19 -7.20 3.26
C THR A 178 7.67 -6.41 4.46
N THR A 179 7.18 -5.19 4.22
CA THR A 179 6.59 -4.31 5.24
C THR A 179 5.37 -4.96 5.90
N ALA A 180 4.46 -5.50 5.09
CA ALA A 180 3.27 -6.22 5.56
C ALA A 180 3.63 -7.50 6.34
N THR A 181 4.63 -8.25 5.86
CA THR A 181 5.12 -9.46 6.53
C THR A 181 5.62 -9.14 7.94
N MET A 182 6.44 -8.11 8.10
CA MET A 182 6.90 -7.69 9.44
C MET A 182 5.74 -7.29 10.35
N ALA A 183 4.70 -6.64 9.83
CA ALA A 183 3.54 -6.27 10.63
C ALA A 183 2.76 -7.48 11.15
N ILE A 184 2.64 -8.54 10.33
CA ILE A 184 1.94 -9.78 10.69
C ILE A 184 2.72 -10.57 11.75
N PHE A 185 4.05 -10.64 11.60
CA PHE A 185 4.91 -11.42 12.50
C PHE A 185 5.43 -10.61 13.71
N ALA A 186 5.08 -9.33 13.84
CA ALA A 186 5.49 -8.51 14.97
C ALA A 186 4.87 -8.99 16.29
N PRO A 187 5.65 -9.08 17.39
CA PRO A 187 5.11 -9.43 18.71
C PRO A 187 3.97 -8.49 19.13
N THR A 188 2.82 -9.07 19.42
CA THR A 188 1.65 -8.33 19.91
C THR A 188 1.93 -7.75 21.30
N ARG A 189 1.24 -6.65 21.62
CA ARG A 189 1.18 -6.17 23.01
C ARG A 189 -0.17 -6.64 23.52
N PRO A 190 -0.28 -7.05 24.79
CA PRO A 190 -1.54 -6.91 25.50
C PRO A 190 -1.80 -5.41 25.62
N LEU A 191 -2.57 -4.83 24.69
CA LEU A 191 -2.96 -3.42 24.77
C LEU A 191 -4.38 -3.35 25.33
N GLU A 192 -4.52 -2.71 26.48
CA GLU A 192 -5.74 -1.99 26.81
C GLU A 192 -6.01 -1.00 25.67
N ARG A 193 -7.23 -1.06 25.14
CA ARG A 193 -7.64 -0.28 23.99
C ARG A 193 -8.02 1.11 24.49
N GLU A 194 -7.16 2.10 24.25
CA GLU A 194 -7.50 3.50 24.52
C GLU A 194 -8.79 3.86 23.76
N PRO A 195 -9.85 4.34 24.44
CA PRO A 195 -11.09 4.74 23.78
C PRO A 195 -10.87 6.01 22.94
N GLY A 196 -11.23 5.97 21.66
CA GLY A 196 -11.18 7.13 20.76
C GLY A 196 -10.56 6.87 19.39
N LEU A 197 -10.49 7.93 18.57
CA LEU A 197 -9.86 7.91 17.25
C LEU A 197 -8.34 7.93 17.42
N THR A 198 -7.74 6.75 17.56
CA THR A 198 -6.28 6.64 17.64
C THR A 198 -5.65 6.64 16.26
N THR A 199 -4.44 7.15 16.17
CA THR A 199 -3.53 7.02 15.02
C THR A 199 -3.40 5.57 14.52
N ILE A 200 -3.35 4.59 15.43
CA ILE A 200 -3.32 3.15 15.12
C ILE A 200 -4.60 2.72 14.42
N PHE A 201 -5.75 3.22 14.88
CA PHE A 201 -7.03 2.97 14.23
C PHE A 201 -7.02 3.54 12.81
N THR A 202 -6.57 4.79 12.62
CA THR A 202 -6.53 5.42 11.29
C THR A 202 -5.59 4.70 10.33
N HIS A 203 -4.39 4.30 10.78
CA HIS A 203 -3.49 3.48 9.97
C HIS A 203 -4.15 2.16 9.55
N ARG A 204 -4.78 1.45 10.50
CA ARG A 204 -5.51 0.20 10.22
C ARG A 204 -6.68 0.40 9.26
N ALA A 205 -7.38 1.52 9.34
CA ALA A 205 -8.46 1.84 8.42
C ALA A 205 -7.95 2.02 6.98
N MET A 206 -6.81 2.69 6.81
CA MET A 206 -6.21 2.89 5.48
C MET A 206 -5.71 1.60 4.82
N ILE A 207 -5.41 0.54 5.60
CA ILE A 207 -5.06 -0.79 5.06
C ILE A 207 -6.15 -1.30 4.12
N LEU A 208 -7.43 -1.03 4.41
CA LEU A 208 -8.55 -1.45 3.57
C LEU A 208 -8.52 -0.83 2.16
N ILE A 209 -7.74 0.23 1.95
CA ILE A 209 -7.61 0.91 0.66
C ILE A 209 -6.26 0.61 0.03
N HIS A 210 -5.16 0.85 0.75
CA HIS A 210 -3.83 0.70 0.13
C HIS A 210 -3.44 -0.76 -0.12
N LEU A 211 -3.92 -1.72 0.69
CA LEU A 211 -3.63 -3.14 0.47
C LEU A 211 -4.33 -3.70 -0.78
N PRO A 212 -5.65 -3.54 -0.97
CA PRO A 212 -6.30 -3.99 -2.20
C PRO A 212 -5.78 -3.27 -3.44
N ALA A 213 -5.44 -1.98 -3.35
CA ALA A 213 -4.81 -1.26 -4.46
C ALA A 213 -3.50 -1.93 -4.86
N MET A 214 -2.59 -2.16 -3.91
CA MET A 214 -1.28 -2.76 -4.20
C MET A 214 -1.38 -4.18 -4.76
N LEU A 215 -2.35 -4.97 -4.30
CA LEU A 215 -2.59 -6.32 -4.82
C LEU A 215 -3.24 -6.35 -6.21
N SER A 216 -4.06 -5.35 -6.55
CA SER A 216 -4.78 -5.32 -7.83
C SER A 216 -3.95 -4.74 -8.98
N LEU A 217 -3.04 -3.80 -8.71
CA LEU A 217 -2.23 -3.12 -9.73
C LEU A 217 -1.48 -4.06 -10.71
N PRO A 218 -0.84 -5.17 -10.28
CA PRO A 218 -0.20 -6.09 -11.22
C PRO A 218 -1.17 -6.72 -12.21
N PHE A 219 -2.41 -6.99 -11.79
CA PHE A 219 -3.43 -7.58 -12.66
C PHE A 219 -3.94 -6.56 -13.68
N ILE A 220 -4.25 -5.34 -13.22
CA ILE A 220 -4.67 -4.25 -14.11
C ILE A 220 -3.56 -3.94 -15.13
N GLY A 221 -2.29 -4.01 -14.72
CA GLY A 221 -1.14 -3.81 -15.62
C GLY A 221 -1.05 -4.86 -16.73
N MET A 222 -1.49 -6.12 -16.50
CA MET A 222 -1.55 -7.15 -17.54
C MET A 222 -2.65 -6.87 -18.58
N ASP A 223 -3.71 -6.16 -18.19
CA ASP A 223 -4.82 -5.83 -19.09
C ASP A 223 -4.47 -4.68 -20.04
N ILE A 224 -3.44 -3.87 -19.74
CA ILE A 224 -3.02 -2.74 -20.59
C ILE A 224 -2.71 -3.19 -22.01
N ALA A 225 -2.03 -4.33 -22.19
CA ALA A 225 -1.71 -4.83 -23.53
C ALA A 225 -2.95 -5.08 -24.40
N LYS A 226 -4.10 -5.36 -23.79
CA LYS A 226 -5.36 -5.70 -24.48
C LYS A 226 -6.33 -4.52 -24.54
N GLU A 227 -6.53 -3.84 -23.42
CA GLU A 227 -7.52 -2.76 -23.24
C GLU A 227 -6.91 -1.37 -23.48
N GLY A 228 -5.59 -1.27 -23.53
CA GLY A 228 -4.86 -0.05 -23.87
C GLY A 228 -5.11 1.09 -22.88
N PRO A 229 -5.43 2.30 -23.38
CA PRO A 229 -5.61 3.49 -22.54
C PRO A 229 -6.64 3.30 -21.42
N SER A 230 -7.70 2.51 -21.65
CA SER A 230 -8.74 2.29 -20.65
C SER A 230 -8.20 1.60 -19.39
N ALA A 231 -7.47 0.49 -19.56
CA ALA A 231 -6.83 -0.20 -18.44
C ALA A 231 -5.71 0.65 -17.80
N ALA A 232 -4.97 1.42 -18.61
CA ALA A 232 -3.92 2.28 -18.10
C ALA A 232 -4.47 3.42 -17.22
N HIS A 233 -5.59 4.06 -17.60
CA HIS A 233 -6.29 5.02 -16.75
C HIS A 233 -6.85 4.40 -15.48
N ARG A 234 -7.40 3.18 -15.56
CA ARG A 234 -7.84 2.43 -14.38
C ARG A 234 -6.69 2.14 -13.43
N MET A 235 -5.53 1.73 -13.96
CA MET A 235 -4.32 1.51 -13.19
C MET A 235 -3.83 2.81 -12.52
N GLN A 236 -3.82 3.93 -13.24
CA GLN A 236 -3.46 5.24 -12.71
C GLN A 236 -4.36 5.64 -11.53
N ALA A 237 -5.68 5.49 -11.67
CA ALA A 237 -6.63 5.83 -10.63
C ALA A 237 -6.42 4.98 -9.36
N VAL A 238 -6.29 3.66 -9.51
CA VAL A 238 -6.00 2.74 -8.40
C VAL A 238 -4.64 3.03 -7.77
N GLY A 239 -3.64 3.34 -8.59
CA GLY A 239 -2.27 3.65 -8.15
C GLY A 239 -2.22 4.90 -7.28
N TRP A 240 -2.90 5.97 -7.69
CA TRP A 240 -3.00 7.20 -6.91
C TRP A 240 -3.86 7.05 -5.65
N ALA A 241 -4.99 6.33 -5.73
CA ALA A 241 -5.83 6.07 -4.56
C ALA A 241 -5.09 5.26 -3.49
N GLY A 242 -4.39 4.19 -3.89
CA GLY A 242 -3.58 3.37 -2.99
C GLY A 242 -2.42 4.13 -2.36
N TRP A 243 -1.69 4.92 -3.17
CA TRP A 243 -0.61 5.76 -2.68
C TRP A 243 -1.11 6.85 -1.71
N GLY A 244 -2.26 7.47 -2.01
CA GLY A 244 -2.89 8.46 -1.13
C GLY A 244 -3.27 7.86 0.23
N ALA A 245 -3.90 6.67 0.23
CA ALA A 245 -4.21 5.96 1.46
C ALA A 245 -2.95 5.57 2.25
N LEU A 246 -1.89 5.11 1.59
CA LEU A 246 -0.60 4.85 2.25
C LEU A 246 0.00 6.14 2.84
N SER A 247 -0.11 7.27 2.14
CA SER A 247 0.37 8.57 2.62
C SER A 247 -0.34 8.99 3.90
N VAL A 248 -1.67 8.85 3.96
CA VAL A 248 -2.44 9.09 5.19
C VAL A 248 -2.00 8.13 6.30
N ALA A 249 -1.82 6.84 5.97
CA ALA A 249 -1.38 5.81 6.91
C ALA A 249 0.00 6.08 7.52
N ILE A 250 0.87 6.82 6.80
CA ILE A 250 2.17 7.29 7.28
C ILE A 250 2.00 8.59 8.09
N ALA A 251 1.27 9.56 7.56
CA ALA A 251 1.13 10.91 8.14
C ALA A 251 0.60 10.89 9.58
N VAL A 252 -0.31 9.97 9.91
CA VAL A 252 -0.88 9.82 11.27
C VAL A 252 0.12 9.39 12.35
N PHE A 253 1.36 9.06 11.99
CA PHE A 253 2.43 8.80 12.95
C PHE A 253 3.38 9.99 13.15
N TYR A 254 3.24 11.04 12.35
CA TYR A 254 4.07 12.25 12.38
C TYR A 254 3.33 13.49 12.87
N PHE A 255 1.99 13.49 12.81
CA PHE A 255 1.09 14.53 13.31
C PHE A 255 0.12 13.94 14.33
#